data_AF-M0NAJ7-F1
#
_entry.id   AF-M0NAJ7-F1
#
_cell.length_a   1.000
_cell.length_b   1.000
_cell.length_c   1.000
_cell.angle_alpha   90.00
_cell.angle_beta   90.00
_cell.angle_gamma   90.00
#
_symmetry.space_group_name_H-M   'P 1'
#
loop_
_entity.id
_entity.type
_entity.pdbx_description
1 polymer ?
#
loop_
_entity_poly.entity_id
_entity_poly.type
_entity_poly.pdbx_seq_one_letter_code
_entity_poly.pdbx_strand_id
1 'polypeptide(L)'
;MSGGCDDMTREAIDYGQFEAGRDVNYWTLDRTLQYEARRAYPDEEFAWAEPRLEAFGDVVGSTIADNADRIDRHGPELHTYDQHGEVRNEVEYHPAQDENERITYEKFGLTHDAFHAPPGRDEPLGLTHTLTQQALLSYADPGFVCPVSMTTGVALVLDEFDDGSLDGYFDRLTSRDADEHIEGAMF
;
A
#
# COMPACT_ATOMS: atom_id res chain seq x y z
N MET A 1 38.13 -17.23 -12.87
CA MET A 1 37.46 -17.79 -11.69
C MET A 1 36.02 -17.37 -11.77
N SER A 2 35.21 -18.25 -12.33
CA SER A 2 33.79 -18.03 -12.61
C SER A 2 33.01 -18.27 -11.32
N GLY A 3 32.62 -17.20 -10.64
CA GLY A 3 31.72 -17.26 -9.50
C GLY A 3 30.30 -17.46 -10.02
N GLY A 4 29.64 -18.52 -9.54
CA GLY A 4 28.33 -18.96 -10.00
C GLY A 4 27.27 -17.89 -9.86
N CYS A 5 26.49 -17.72 -10.93
CA CYS A 5 25.18 -17.11 -10.87
C CYS A 5 24.34 -18.09 -10.03
N ASP A 6 23.97 -17.69 -8.81
CA ASP A 6 23.15 -18.50 -7.92
C ASP A 6 21.85 -18.87 -8.65
N ASP A 7 21.61 -20.17 -8.75
CA ASP A 7 20.46 -20.79 -9.41
C ASP A 7 19.21 -20.46 -8.59
N MET A 8 18.67 -19.25 -8.75
CA MET A 8 17.28 -19.04 -8.42
C MET A 8 16.46 -19.87 -9.40
N THR A 9 16.12 -21.08 -8.99
CA THR A 9 15.32 -22.04 -9.74
C THR A 9 14.15 -21.33 -10.43
N ARG A 10 14.24 -21.22 -11.76
CA ARG A 10 13.16 -20.75 -12.68
C ARG A 10 12.00 -21.75 -12.75
N GLU A 11 11.74 -22.47 -11.67
CA GLU A 11 10.62 -23.40 -11.62
C GLU A 11 9.33 -22.60 -11.65
N ALA A 12 8.39 -22.97 -12.51
CA ALA A 12 7.08 -22.34 -12.54
C ALA A 12 6.39 -22.49 -11.17
N ILE A 13 5.56 -21.51 -10.80
CA ILE A 13 4.69 -21.66 -9.63
C ILE A 13 3.76 -22.84 -9.89
N ASP A 14 3.75 -23.83 -9.00
CA ASP A 14 2.76 -24.90 -9.05
C ASP A 14 1.42 -24.38 -8.52
N TYR A 15 0.64 -23.77 -9.41
CA TYR A 15 -0.66 -23.21 -9.04
C TYR A 15 -1.67 -24.27 -8.58
N GLY A 16 -1.45 -25.55 -8.90
CA GLY A 16 -2.36 -26.63 -8.52
C GLY A 16 -2.42 -26.91 -7.02
N GLN A 17 -1.47 -26.38 -6.25
CA GLN A 17 -1.44 -26.51 -4.79
C GLN A 17 -2.32 -25.49 -4.06
N PHE A 18 -2.85 -24.47 -4.75
CA PHE A 18 -3.65 -23.40 -4.16
C PHE A 18 -5.13 -23.54 -4.53
N GLU A 19 -6.02 -23.31 -3.56
CA GLU A 19 -7.47 -23.38 -3.78
C GLU A 19 -8.03 -22.10 -4.44
N ALA A 20 -7.37 -20.96 -4.21
CA ALA A 20 -7.76 -19.65 -4.71
C ALA A 20 -6.53 -18.74 -4.89
N GLY A 21 -6.72 -17.60 -5.56
CA GLY A 21 -5.71 -16.55 -5.69
C GLY A 21 -5.52 -15.70 -4.42
N ARG A 22 -5.85 -16.24 -3.25
CA ARG A 22 -5.80 -15.61 -1.91
C ARG A 22 -5.45 -16.68 -0.87
N ASP A 23 -5.39 -16.30 0.41
CA ASP A 23 -4.89 -17.12 1.52
C ASP A 23 -3.42 -17.57 1.32
N VAL A 24 -2.66 -16.74 0.61
CA VAL A 24 -1.24 -16.95 0.30
C VAL A 24 -0.47 -15.67 0.58
N ASN A 25 0.79 -15.80 0.99
CA ASN A 25 1.67 -14.65 1.09
C ASN A 25 2.18 -14.26 -0.30
N TYR A 26 1.71 -13.12 -0.83
CA TYR A 26 2.09 -12.68 -2.16
C TYR A 26 3.58 -12.32 -2.29
N TRP A 27 4.22 -11.87 -1.21
CA TRP A 27 5.67 -11.64 -1.21
C TRP A 27 6.44 -12.95 -1.35
N THR A 28 6.08 -13.99 -0.59
CA THR A 28 6.72 -15.31 -0.67
C THR A 28 6.47 -15.99 -2.02
N LEU A 29 5.27 -15.80 -2.59
CA LEU A 29 4.87 -16.40 -3.85
C LEU A 29 5.61 -15.79 -5.06
N ASP A 30 5.79 -14.47 -5.06
CA ASP A 30 6.40 -13.75 -6.18
C ASP A 30 7.92 -13.59 -6.02
N ARG A 31 8.65 -14.64 -6.41
CA ARG A 31 10.12 -14.65 -6.45
C ARG A 31 10.70 -13.60 -7.41
N THR A 32 9.96 -13.16 -8.42
CA THR A 32 10.43 -12.11 -9.34
C THR A 32 10.43 -10.76 -8.62
N LEU A 33 9.36 -10.46 -7.90
CA LEU A 33 9.27 -9.26 -7.08
C LEU A 33 10.36 -9.24 -6.00
N GLN A 34 10.60 -10.35 -5.31
CA GLN A 34 11.70 -10.46 -4.32
C GLN A 34 13.07 -10.17 -4.94
N TYR A 35 13.33 -10.73 -6.13
CA TYR A 35 14.58 -10.51 -6.84
C TYR A 35 14.78 -9.05 -7.25
N GLU A 36 13.75 -8.44 -7.85
CA GLU A 36 13.84 -7.04 -8.28
C GLU A 36 13.91 -6.09 -7.09
N ALA A 37 13.18 -6.36 -6.01
CA ALA A 37 13.30 -5.60 -4.76
C ALA A 37 14.72 -5.69 -4.18
N ARG A 38 15.29 -6.89 -4.03
CA ARG A 38 16.68 -7.04 -3.54
C ARG A 38 17.70 -6.32 -4.41
N ARG A 39 17.45 -6.23 -5.72
CA ARG A 39 18.31 -5.51 -6.67
C ARG A 39 18.13 -3.99 -6.63
N ALA A 40 16.92 -3.51 -6.37
CA ALA A 40 16.57 -2.09 -6.46
C ALA A 40 16.79 -1.30 -5.17
N TYR A 41 16.72 -1.96 -4.01
CA TYR A 41 16.92 -1.32 -2.71
C TYR A 41 18.42 -1.19 -2.37
N PRO A 42 18.81 -0.16 -1.60
CA PRO A 42 20.07 -0.20 -0.85
C PRO A 42 20.06 -1.35 0.16
N ASP A 43 21.21 -2.03 0.33
CA ASP A 43 21.31 -3.25 1.16
C ASP A 43 20.77 -3.07 2.59
N GLU A 44 21.10 -1.94 3.25
CA GLU A 44 20.64 -1.65 4.62
C GLU A 44 19.14 -1.34 4.70
N GLU A 45 18.57 -0.72 3.66
CA GLU A 45 17.13 -0.52 3.56
C GLU A 45 16.40 -1.84 3.33
N PHE A 46 16.93 -2.68 2.45
CA PHE A 46 16.33 -3.97 2.13
C PHE A 46 16.28 -4.89 3.35
N ALA A 47 17.36 -4.96 4.14
CA ALA A 47 17.40 -5.79 5.34
C ALA A 47 16.30 -5.40 6.37
N TRP A 48 15.93 -4.12 6.43
CA TRP A 48 14.82 -3.66 7.26
C TRP A 48 13.46 -3.92 6.60
N ALA A 49 13.36 -3.72 5.29
CA ALA A 49 12.12 -3.79 4.53
C ALA A 49 11.64 -5.22 4.27
N GLU A 50 12.53 -6.17 3.99
CA GLU A 50 12.20 -7.57 3.62
C GLU A 50 11.20 -8.25 4.59
N PRO A 51 11.43 -8.30 5.92
CA PRO A 51 10.46 -8.92 6.84
C PRO A 51 9.12 -8.16 6.91
N ARG A 52 9.09 -6.87 6.59
CA ARG A 52 7.86 -6.05 6.57
C ARG A 52 7.08 -6.23 5.27
N LEU A 53 7.78 -6.36 4.15
CA LEU A 53 7.18 -6.73 2.85
C LEU A 53 6.59 -8.13 2.92
N GLU A 54 7.26 -9.07 3.60
CA GLU A 54 6.71 -10.40 3.86
C GLU A 54 5.43 -10.33 4.71
N ALA A 55 5.46 -9.59 5.82
CA ALA A 55 4.28 -9.41 6.66
C ALA A 55 3.14 -8.67 5.94
N PHE A 56 3.46 -7.72 5.07
CA PHE A 56 2.47 -7.02 4.26
C PHE A 56 1.86 -7.95 3.22
N GLY A 57 2.69 -8.70 2.49
CA GLY A 57 2.25 -9.68 1.50
C GLY A 57 1.31 -10.75 2.07
N ASP A 58 1.52 -11.17 3.33
CA ASP A 58 0.63 -12.08 4.06
C ASP A 58 -0.74 -11.45 4.32
N VAL A 59 -0.77 -10.23 4.87
CA VAL A 59 -2.01 -9.51 5.19
C VAL A 59 -2.76 -9.09 3.93
N VAL A 60 -2.05 -8.74 2.86
CA VAL A 60 -2.65 -8.42 1.56
C VAL A 60 -3.36 -9.64 0.98
N GLY A 61 -2.70 -10.81 1.00
CA GLY A 61 -3.29 -12.05 0.48
C GLY A 61 -4.33 -12.71 1.37
N SER A 62 -4.50 -12.24 2.61
CA SER A 62 -5.52 -12.72 3.55
C SER A 62 -6.57 -11.64 3.84
N THR A 63 -6.37 -10.83 4.89
CA THR A 63 -7.35 -9.84 5.35
C THR A 63 -7.78 -8.86 4.26
N ILE A 64 -6.85 -8.25 3.52
CA ILE A 64 -7.21 -7.25 2.50
C ILE A 64 -7.93 -7.93 1.33
N ALA A 65 -7.50 -9.11 0.88
CA ALA A 65 -8.21 -9.86 -0.16
C ALA A 65 -9.65 -10.18 0.24
N ASP A 66 -9.89 -10.60 1.48
CA ASP A 66 -11.24 -10.85 1.99
C ASP A 66 -12.08 -9.57 2.11
N ASN A 67 -11.47 -8.46 2.50
CA ASN A 67 -12.13 -7.16 2.59
C ASN A 67 -12.47 -6.62 1.21
N ALA A 68 -11.54 -6.68 0.24
CA ALA A 68 -11.75 -6.27 -1.14
C ALA A 68 -12.95 -7.01 -1.76
N ASP A 69 -13.03 -8.33 -1.60
CA ASP A 69 -14.16 -9.15 -2.02
C ASP A 69 -15.51 -8.65 -1.44
N ARG A 70 -15.52 -8.18 -0.18
CA ARG A 70 -16.73 -7.67 0.47
C ARG A 70 -17.07 -6.27 -0.03
N ILE A 71 -16.08 -5.40 -0.18
CA ILE A 71 -16.22 -4.03 -0.67
C ILE A 71 -16.74 -4.05 -2.12
N ASP A 72 -16.17 -4.89 -2.98
CA ASP A 72 -16.59 -5.03 -4.38
C ASP A 72 -18.05 -5.46 -4.52
N ARG A 73 -18.55 -6.29 -3.58
CA ARG A 73 -19.95 -6.71 -3.54
C ARG A 73 -20.89 -5.65 -2.98
N HIS A 74 -20.38 -4.70 -2.19
CA HIS A 74 -21.13 -3.64 -1.50
C HIS A 74 -20.45 -2.29 -1.73
N GLY A 75 -20.28 -1.92 -3.00
CA GLY A 75 -19.57 -0.71 -3.39
C GLY A 75 -20.20 0.57 -2.80
N PRO A 76 -19.51 1.71 -2.90
CA PRO A 76 -19.92 2.96 -2.27
C PRO A 76 -21.30 3.43 -2.75
N GLU A 77 -22.10 3.96 -1.81
CA GLU A 77 -23.44 4.48 -2.07
C GLU A 77 -23.46 6.02 -2.00
N LEU A 78 -24.04 6.69 -3.01
CA LEU A 78 -24.13 8.15 -3.08
C LEU A 78 -25.50 8.65 -2.58
N HIS A 79 -25.47 9.40 -1.48
CA HIS A 79 -26.61 10.10 -0.90
C HIS A 79 -26.60 11.58 -1.33
N THR A 80 -27.28 11.91 -2.43
CA THR A 80 -27.25 13.27 -3.01
C THR A 80 -28.06 14.29 -2.22
N TYR A 81 -29.14 13.88 -1.56
CA TYR A 81 -30.03 14.74 -0.78
C TYR A 81 -30.36 14.12 0.58
N ASP A 82 -30.65 14.96 1.57
CA ASP A 82 -31.18 14.53 2.87
C ASP A 82 -32.72 14.35 2.86
N GLN A 83 -33.27 13.94 4.01
CA GLN A 83 -34.72 13.73 4.18
C GLN A 83 -35.58 15.01 4.04
N HIS A 84 -34.95 16.19 4.03
CA HIS A 84 -35.58 17.49 3.87
C HIS A 84 -35.45 18.03 2.44
N GLY A 85 -34.71 17.33 1.57
CA GLY A 85 -34.43 17.75 0.19
C GLY A 85 -33.24 18.68 0.06
N GLU A 86 -32.46 18.87 1.12
CA GLU A 86 -31.23 19.67 1.11
C GLU A 86 -30.10 18.87 0.45
N VAL A 87 -29.23 19.56 -0.31
CA VAL A 87 -28.10 18.92 -0.99
C VAL A 87 -27.08 18.42 0.04
N ARG A 88 -26.67 17.15 -0.09
CA ARG A 88 -25.70 16.49 0.81
C ARG A 88 -24.45 16.01 0.07
N ASN A 89 -24.61 15.25 -1.00
CA ASN A 89 -23.51 14.59 -1.74
C ASN A 89 -22.56 13.77 -0.83
N GLU A 90 -23.14 12.99 0.08
CA GLU A 90 -22.36 12.09 0.93
C GLU A 90 -22.15 10.74 0.23
N VAL A 91 -20.93 10.21 0.32
CA VAL A 91 -20.62 8.86 -0.15
C VAL A 91 -20.44 7.97 1.08
N GLU A 92 -21.26 6.94 1.20
CA GLU A 92 -21.15 5.92 2.23
C GLU A 92 -20.28 4.77 1.72
N TYR A 93 -19.20 4.46 2.45
CA TYR A 93 -18.28 3.38 2.13
C TYR A 93 -18.55 2.16 3.03
N HIS A 94 -18.18 0.98 2.53
CA HIS A 94 -18.27 -0.23 3.34
C HIS A 94 -17.23 -0.19 4.48
N PRO A 95 -17.57 -0.51 5.74
CA PRO A 95 -16.66 -0.35 6.90
C PRO A 95 -15.34 -1.15 6.84
N ALA A 96 -15.28 -2.18 5.99
CA ALA A 96 -14.04 -2.93 5.76
C ALA A 96 -12.96 -2.08 5.05
N GLN A 97 -13.36 -0.99 4.39
CA GLN A 97 -12.45 -0.02 3.80
C GLN A 97 -11.58 0.64 4.89
N ASP A 98 -12.19 1.04 6.01
CA ASP A 98 -11.46 1.62 7.16
C ASP A 98 -10.39 0.67 7.72
N GLU A 99 -10.65 -0.64 7.71
CA GLU A 99 -9.67 -1.65 8.13
C GLU A 99 -8.50 -1.74 7.13
N ASN A 100 -8.78 -1.73 5.82
CA ASN A 100 -7.76 -1.71 4.77
C ASN A 100 -6.86 -0.47 4.87
N GLU A 101 -7.45 0.70 5.17
CA GLU A 101 -6.74 1.96 5.37
C GLU A 101 -5.84 1.94 6.62
N ARG A 102 -6.36 1.47 7.77
CA ARG A 102 -5.55 1.29 9.00
C ARG A 102 -4.39 0.32 8.79
N ILE A 103 -4.62 -0.78 8.06
CA ILE A 103 -3.53 -1.70 7.72
C ILE A 103 -2.50 -0.99 6.86
N THR A 104 -2.93 -0.36 5.78
CA THR A 104 -2.03 0.21 4.75
C THR A 104 -1.26 1.43 5.23
N TYR A 105 -1.96 2.43 5.79
CA TYR A 105 -1.36 3.70 6.18
C TYR A 105 -0.79 3.65 7.60
N GLU A 106 -1.55 3.19 8.59
CA GLU A 106 -1.11 3.23 10.00
C GLU A 106 -0.08 2.14 10.30
N LYS A 107 -0.43 0.87 10.04
CA LYS A 107 0.42 -0.27 10.40
C LYS A 107 1.64 -0.37 9.48
N PHE A 108 1.44 -0.33 8.16
CA PHE A 108 2.52 -0.53 7.19
C PHE A 108 3.17 0.76 6.67
N GLY A 109 2.58 1.94 6.95
CA GLY A 109 3.22 3.22 6.64
C GLY A 109 3.44 3.46 5.16
N LEU A 110 2.59 2.90 4.29
CA LEU A 110 2.87 2.81 2.87
C LEU A 110 3.24 4.18 2.25
N THR A 111 2.51 5.24 2.61
CA THR A 111 2.84 6.62 2.22
C THR A 111 3.90 7.23 3.15
N HIS A 112 3.76 7.06 4.47
CA HIS A 112 4.59 7.70 5.50
C HIS A 112 6.10 7.44 5.34
N ASP A 113 6.46 6.18 5.10
CA ASP A 113 7.84 5.71 5.24
C ASP A 113 8.80 6.28 4.20
N ALA A 114 8.26 6.86 3.11
CA ALA A 114 9.05 7.55 2.10
C ALA A 114 9.48 8.97 2.53
N PHE A 115 8.78 9.57 3.49
CA PHE A 115 8.99 10.95 3.92
C PHE A 115 9.48 11.07 5.36
N HIS A 116 9.15 10.08 6.19
CA HIS A 116 9.47 10.05 7.61
C HIS A 116 10.15 8.74 7.98
N ALA A 117 11.10 8.80 8.91
CA ALA A 117 11.79 7.61 9.39
C ALA A 117 10.82 6.65 10.08
N PRO A 118 10.64 5.41 9.59
CA PRO A 118 9.73 4.47 10.22
C PRO A 118 10.33 3.86 11.50
N PRO A 119 9.53 3.16 12.31
CA PRO A 119 10.00 2.57 13.57
C PRO A 119 11.25 1.70 13.41
N GLY A 120 12.31 2.07 14.13
CA GLY A 120 13.60 1.38 14.12
C GLY A 120 14.54 1.80 12.98
N ARG A 121 14.26 2.91 12.30
CA ARG A 121 15.19 3.60 11.39
C ARG A 121 15.37 5.04 11.83
N ASP A 122 16.52 5.60 11.47
CA ASP A 122 16.84 7.02 11.67
C ASP A 122 16.51 7.87 10.44
N GLU A 123 16.41 7.24 9.26
CA GLU A 123 16.16 7.89 7.97
C GLU A 123 14.93 7.27 7.29
N PRO A 124 14.18 8.06 6.49
CA PRO A 124 13.14 7.54 5.60
C PRO A 124 13.66 6.45 4.65
N LEU A 125 12.73 5.73 4.04
CA LEU A 125 13.02 4.76 2.98
C LEU A 125 12.91 5.44 1.61
N GLY A 126 13.64 4.91 0.63
CA GLY A 126 13.43 5.33 -0.75
C GLY A 126 12.04 4.94 -1.28
N LEU A 127 11.57 5.64 -2.32
CA LEU A 127 10.28 5.36 -2.99
C LEU A 127 10.13 3.93 -3.51
N THR A 128 11.24 3.21 -3.74
CA THR A 128 11.20 1.78 -4.04
C THR A 128 10.42 0.99 -2.98
N HIS A 129 10.46 1.43 -1.71
CA HIS A 129 9.66 0.84 -0.64
C HIS A 129 8.16 0.98 -0.85
N THR A 130 7.69 2.21 -1.05
CA THR A 130 6.29 2.50 -1.36
C THR A 130 5.83 1.76 -2.62
N LEU A 131 6.62 1.77 -3.69
CA LEU A 131 6.26 1.11 -4.95
C LEU A 131 6.16 -0.41 -4.82
N THR A 132 7.03 -1.03 -4.02
CA THR A 132 6.98 -2.48 -3.78
C THR A 132 5.76 -2.86 -2.94
N GLN A 133 5.41 -2.05 -1.92
CA GLN A 133 4.16 -2.23 -1.19
C GLN A 133 2.94 -2.07 -2.10
N GLN A 134 2.89 -1.03 -2.94
CA GLN A 134 1.80 -0.82 -3.89
C GLN A 134 1.67 -1.97 -4.89
N ALA A 135 2.79 -2.53 -5.35
CA ALA A 135 2.79 -3.73 -6.20
C ALA A 135 2.12 -4.91 -5.50
N LEU A 136 2.46 -5.18 -4.23
CA LEU A 136 1.80 -6.21 -3.43
C LEU A 136 0.31 -5.93 -3.28
N LEU A 137 -0.07 -4.73 -2.86
CA LEU A 137 -1.47 -4.33 -2.65
C LEU A 137 -2.31 -4.52 -3.92
N SER A 138 -1.74 -4.22 -5.08
CA SER A 138 -2.43 -4.36 -6.38
C SER A 138 -2.82 -5.80 -6.75
N TYR A 139 -2.22 -6.81 -6.11
CA TYR A 139 -2.62 -8.21 -6.30
C TYR A 139 -3.99 -8.52 -5.70
N ALA A 140 -4.37 -7.86 -4.60
CA ALA A 140 -5.66 -8.05 -3.94
C ALA A 140 -6.67 -6.98 -4.34
N ASP A 141 -6.24 -5.72 -4.39
CA ASP A 141 -7.16 -4.59 -4.51
C ASP A 141 -6.61 -3.49 -5.45
N PRO A 142 -6.84 -3.62 -6.77
CA PRO A 142 -6.48 -2.58 -7.72
C PRO A 142 -7.35 -1.31 -7.60
N GLY A 143 -8.50 -1.39 -6.92
CA GLY A 143 -9.35 -0.24 -6.65
C GLY A 143 -8.74 0.64 -5.57
N PHE A 144 -8.27 0.05 -4.47
CA PHE A 144 -7.71 0.74 -3.32
C PHE A 144 -6.25 1.17 -3.51
N VAL A 145 -5.44 0.44 -4.29
CA VAL A 145 -4.07 0.91 -4.60
C VAL A 145 -4.08 2.25 -5.34
N CYS A 146 -5.16 2.59 -6.06
CA CYS A 146 -5.30 3.85 -6.78
C CYS A 146 -5.25 5.09 -5.86
N PRO A 147 -6.16 5.27 -4.88
CA PRO A 147 -6.07 6.39 -3.92
C PRO A 147 -4.78 6.37 -3.10
N VAL A 148 -4.26 5.18 -2.77
CA VAL A 148 -2.95 5.06 -2.10
C VAL A 148 -1.82 5.67 -2.95
N SER A 149 -1.75 5.32 -4.24
CA SER A 149 -0.78 5.88 -5.18
C SER A 149 -0.98 7.37 -5.41
N MET A 150 -2.23 7.83 -5.50
CA MET A 150 -2.52 9.27 -5.63
C MET A 150 -2.09 10.05 -4.39
N THR A 151 -2.34 9.51 -3.20
CA THR A 151 -1.92 10.10 -1.91
C THR A 151 -0.41 10.27 -1.84
N THR A 152 0.36 9.21 -2.17
CA THR A 152 1.83 9.32 -2.25
C THR A 152 2.26 10.34 -3.31
N GLY A 153 1.60 10.36 -4.47
CA GLY A 153 1.90 11.31 -5.55
C GLY A 153 1.69 12.77 -5.13
N VAL A 154 0.61 13.08 -4.43
CA VAL A 154 0.36 14.43 -3.91
C VAL A 154 1.39 14.79 -2.84
N ALA A 155 1.70 13.88 -1.91
CA ALA A 155 2.73 14.11 -0.89
C ALA A 155 4.10 14.44 -1.53
N LEU A 156 4.48 13.72 -2.60
CA LEU A 156 5.70 14.02 -3.36
C LEU A 156 5.69 15.40 -4.00
N VAL A 157 4.55 15.83 -4.55
CA VAL A 157 4.42 17.16 -5.16
C VAL A 157 4.55 18.25 -4.09
N LEU A 158 3.96 18.06 -2.92
CA LEU A 158 4.06 19.03 -1.83
C LEU A 158 5.47 19.10 -1.26
N ASP A 159 6.12 17.96 -1.02
CA ASP A 159 7.50 17.89 -0.51
C ASP A 159 8.50 18.64 -1.42
N GLU A 160 8.36 18.50 -2.73
CA GLU A 160 9.30 19.09 -3.69
C GLU A 160 8.95 20.55 -4.05
N PHE A 161 7.67 20.92 -4.11
CA PHE A 161 7.24 22.17 -4.75
C PHE A 161 6.42 23.12 -3.87
N ASP A 162 5.99 22.71 -2.68
CA ASP A 162 5.25 23.62 -1.81
C ASP A 162 6.15 24.74 -1.26
N ASP A 163 5.57 25.91 -1.03
CA ASP A 163 6.25 27.06 -0.42
C ASP A 163 6.07 27.13 1.11
N GLY A 164 5.58 26.04 1.71
CA GLY A 164 5.22 25.89 3.11
C GLY A 164 3.78 26.32 3.43
N SER A 165 3.01 26.81 2.45
CA SER A 165 1.61 27.18 2.68
C SER A 165 0.68 25.96 2.83
N LEU A 166 1.14 24.77 2.47
CA LEU A 166 0.39 23.52 2.47
C LEU A 166 0.99 22.45 3.41
N ASP A 167 1.94 22.80 4.29
CA ASP A 167 2.55 21.88 5.28
C ASP A 167 1.51 21.04 6.04
N GLY A 168 0.41 21.66 6.46
CA GLY A 168 -0.65 20.96 7.19
C GLY A 168 -1.36 19.86 6.38
N TYR A 169 -1.35 19.94 5.04
CA TYR A 169 -1.83 18.85 4.19
C TYR A 169 -0.77 17.77 4.04
N PHE A 170 0.50 18.15 3.85
CA PHE A 170 1.61 17.21 3.77
C PHE A 170 1.70 16.34 5.04
N ASP A 171 1.61 16.95 6.21
CA ASP A 171 1.61 16.26 7.52
C ASP A 171 0.50 15.20 7.60
N ARG A 172 -0.70 15.51 7.10
CA ARG A 172 -1.85 14.60 7.14
C ARG A 172 -1.79 13.53 6.06
N LEU A 173 -1.35 13.86 4.84
CA LEU A 173 -1.14 12.90 3.74
C LEU A 173 -0.08 11.85 4.09
N THR A 174 0.88 12.23 4.93
CA THR A 174 1.98 11.36 5.37
C THR A 174 1.80 10.85 6.80
N SER A 175 0.65 11.08 7.44
CA SER A 175 0.38 10.62 8.81
C SER A 175 0.27 9.09 8.88
N ARG A 176 0.79 8.51 9.97
CA ARG A 176 0.52 7.12 10.38
C ARG A 176 -0.69 6.99 11.32
N ASP A 177 -1.24 8.09 11.81
CA ASP A 177 -2.47 8.06 12.61
C ASP A 177 -3.67 8.02 11.66
N ALA A 178 -4.41 6.91 11.66
CA ALA A 178 -5.56 6.72 10.77
C ALA A 178 -6.67 7.75 11.00
N ASP A 179 -6.81 8.30 12.21
CA ASP A 179 -7.85 9.31 12.50
C ASP A 179 -7.45 10.70 11.97
N GLU A 180 -6.15 10.95 11.73
CA GLU A 180 -5.62 12.20 11.18
C GLU A 180 -5.33 12.14 9.68
N HIS A 181 -5.07 10.94 9.15
CA HIS A 181 -4.68 10.69 7.77
C HIS A 181 -5.71 11.23 6.78
N ILE A 182 -5.24 11.77 5.66
CA ILE A 182 -6.08 12.14 4.53
C ILE A 182 -5.53 11.54 3.25
N GLU A 183 -6.42 11.29 2.30
CA GLU A 183 -6.04 10.80 0.99
C GLU A 183 -5.98 11.92 -0.05
N GLY A 184 -5.09 11.74 -1.03
CA GLY A 184 -4.98 12.61 -2.21
C GLY A 184 -5.79 12.06 -3.39
N ALA A 185 -6.26 12.96 -4.25
CA ALA A 185 -6.93 12.62 -5.51
C ALA A 185 -6.40 13.47 -6.67
N MET A 186 -6.41 12.92 -7.88
CA MET A 186 -6.01 13.60 -9.13
C MET A 186 -7.06 13.35 -10.22
N PHE A 187 -7.53 14.42 -10.89
CA PHE A 187 -8.59 14.38 -11.91
C PHE A 187 -8.17 15.10 -13.20
#